data_AF-A0A2P9HFI4-F1
#
_entry.id   AF-A0A2P9HFI4-F1
#
_cell.length_a   1.000
_cell.length_b   1.000
_cell.length_c   1.000
_cell.angle_alpha   90.00
_cell.angle_beta   90.00
_cell.angle_gamma   90.00
#
_symmetry.space_group_name_H-M   'P 1'
#
loop_
_entity.id
_entity.type
_entity.pdbx_description
1 polymer ?
#
loop_
_entity_poly.entity_id
_entity_poly.type
_entity_poly.pdbx_seq_one_letter_code
_entity_poly.pdbx_strand_id
1 'polypeptide(L)'
;MVLNGILWRFRTGSSWSEITERYGIATTCYNRFVRWRRAGVWDRLLEAVSEAYAIRKTTAERKIWANIPPKSNRKDVFAFSPWVYRQRNLVERFFNRIKHYRGIATRYDKNPDNFLAVVKLIAVRIWCISL
;
A
#
# COMPACT_ATOMS: atom_id res chain seq x y z
N MET A 1 17.89 -1.33 12.30
CA MET A 1 18.06 0.15 12.30
C MET A 1 17.57 0.78 10.99
N VAL A 2 18.09 0.39 9.82
CA VAL A 2 17.77 1.03 8.53
C VAL A 2 16.27 1.01 8.15
N LEU A 3 15.57 -0.10 8.36
CA LEU A 3 14.13 -0.18 8.07
C LEU A 3 13.29 0.77 8.95
N ASN A 4 13.70 0.99 10.20
CA ASN A 4 13.00 1.90 11.11
C ASN A 4 13.12 3.35 10.63
N GLY A 5 14.29 3.77 10.14
CA GLY A 5 14.47 5.08 9.50
C GLY A 5 13.64 5.27 8.24
N ILE A 6 13.59 4.25 7.37
CA ILE A 6 12.73 4.27 6.18
C ILE A 6 11.26 4.42 6.57
N LEU A 7 10.78 3.61 7.53
CA LEU A 7 9.39 3.66 7.97
C LEU A 7 9.05 4.98 8.67
N TRP A 8 9.94 5.49 9.52
CA TRP A 8 9.77 6.77 10.19
C TRP A 8 9.63 7.91 9.18
N ARG A 9 10.54 7.97 8.19
CA ARG A 9 10.53 8.95 7.10
C ARG A 9 9.18 9.01 6.38
N PHE A 10 8.59 7.85 6.06
CA PHE A 10 7.30 7.81 5.37
C PHE A 10 6.11 8.02 6.30
N ARG A 11 6.23 7.64 7.58
CA ARG A 11 5.21 7.89 8.60
C ARG A 11 5.04 9.39 8.84
N THR A 12 6.14 10.12 9.02
CA THR A 12 6.15 11.56 9.32
C THR A 12 5.97 12.42 8.08
N GLY A 13 6.49 11.98 6.94
CA GLY A 13 6.52 12.76 5.70
C GLY A 13 7.71 13.72 5.59
N SER A 14 8.53 13.84 6.65
CA SER A 14 9.78 14.61 6.76
C SER A 14 10.76 14.37 5.62
N SER A 15 11.73 15.24 5.36
CA SER A 15 12.77 14.96 4.35
C SER A 15 13.68 13.80 4.77
N TRP A 16 14.45 13.21 3.84
CA TRP A 16 15.42 12.16 4.19
C TRP A 16 16.52 12.68 5.12
N SER A 17 16.94 13.93 4.97
CA SER A 17 17.97 14.58 5.81
C SER A 17 17.52 14.81 7.26
N GLU A 18 16.22 14.81 7.53
CA GLU A 18 15.66 15.01 8.87
C GLU A 18 15.59 13.72 9.70
N ILE A 19 16.03 12.58 9.16
CA ILE A 19 16.07 11.33 9.93
C ILE A 19 17.03 11.51 11.11
N THR A 20 16.49 11.40 12.33
CA THR A 20 17.28 11.52 13.55
C THR A 20 18.15 10.29 13.78
N GLU A 21 19.25 10.46 14.51
CA GLU A 21 20.23 9.41 14.78
C GLU A 21 19.61 8.12 15.38
N ARG A 22 18.57 8.28 16.21
CA ARG A 22 17.79 7.15 16.77
C ARG A 22 17.26 6.19 15.70
N TYR A 23 16.93 6.70 14.52
CA TYR A 23 16.39 5.90 13.42
C TYR A 23 17.45 5.50 12.37
N GLY A 24 18.70 5.93 12.56
CA GLY A 24 19.85 5.62 11.72
C GLY A 24 20.24 6.75 10.77
N ILE A 25 21.36 6.56 10.07
CA ILE A 25 21.92 7.58 9.16
C ILE A 25 21.01 7.73 7.92
N ALA A 26 20.64 8.98 7.62
CA ALA A 26 19.76 9.35 6.50
C ALA A 26 20.21 8.77 5.14
N THR A 27 21.48 8.94 4.79
CA THR A 27 22.07 8.45 3.54
C THR A 27 22.01 6.94 3.43
N THR A 28 22.29 6.22 4.52
CA THR A 28 22.18 4.76 4.58
C THR A 28 20.75 4.29 4.37
N CYS A 29 19.76 4.96 4.98
CA CYS A 29 18.34 4.66 4.79
C CYS A 29 17.89 4.86 3.35
N TYR A 30 18.22 6.01 2.76
CA TYR A 30 17.89 6.31 1.37
C TYR A 30 18.54 5.34 0.40
N ASN A 31 19.86 5.14 0.51
CA ASN A 31 20.62 4.26 -0.38
C ASN A 31 20.11 2.82 -0.30
N ARG A 32 19.80 2.33 0.90
CA ARG A 32 19.23 1.00 1.09
C ARG A 32 17.85 0.90 0.45
N PHE A 33 16.98 1.87 0.68
CA PHE A 33 15.64 1.90 0.10
C PHE A 33 15.69 1.84 -1.43
N VAL A 34 16.52 2.69 -2.06
CA VAL A 34 16.67 2.72 -3.52
C VAL A 34 17.29 1.41 -4.05
N ARG A 35 18.31 0.88 -3.37
CA ARG A 35 18.94 -0.39 -3.76
C ARG A 35 17.94 -1.55 -3.72
N TRP A 36 17.14 -1.64 -2.67
CA TRP A 36 16.10 -2.66 -2.54
C TRP A 36 14.98 -2.51 -3.55
N ARG A 37 14.57 -1.27 -3.85
CA ARG A 37 13.63 -0.98 -4.94
C ARG A 37 14.18 -1.48 -6.27
N ARG A 38 15.43 -1.13 -6.61
CA ARG A 38 16.06 -1.53 -7.87
C ARG A 38 16.24 -3.05 -7.98
N ALA A 39 16.46 -3.73 -6.85
CA ALA A 39 16.57 -5.19 -6.78
C ALA A 39 15.22 -5.93 -6.67
N GLY A 40 14.08 -5.22 -6.83
CA GLY A 40 12.74 -5.81 -6.77
C GLY A 40 12.39 -6.46 -5.43
N VAL A 41 13.04 -6.04 -4.34
CA VAL A 41 12.81 -6.64 -3.01
C VAL A 41 11.38 -6.38 -2.53
N TRP A 42 10.87 -5.17 -2.77
CA TRP A 42 9.51 -4.79 -2.36
C TRP A 42 8.44 -5.51 -3.16
N ASP A 43 8.71 -5.79 -4.43
CA ASP A 43 7.84 -6.58 -5.30
C ASP A 43 7.72 -8.01 -4.79
N ARG A 44 8.86 -8.67 -4.58
CA ARG A 44 8.92 -10.05 -4.06
C ARG A 44 8.26 -10.19 -2.70
N LEU A 45 8.43 -9.19 -1.82
CA LEU A 45 7.79 -9.17 -0.51
C LEU A 45 6.25 -9.15 -0.64
N LEU A 46 5.71 -8.27 -1.49
CA LEU A 46 4.27 -8.19 -1.71
C LEU A 46 3.74 -9.46 -2.39
N GLU A 47 4.49 -10.02 -3.33
CA GLU A 47 4.14 -11.25 -4.03
C GLU A 47 4.07 -12.44 -3.07
N ALA A 48 5.09 -12.65 -2.24
CA ALA A 48 5.13 -13.71 -1.25
C ALA A 48 3.95 -13.63 -0.25
N VAL A 49 3.62 -12.42 0.21
CA VAL A 49 2.43 -12.21 1.04
C VAL A 49 1.15 -12.52 0.27
N SER A 50 1.04 -12.09 -0.99
CA SER A 50 -0.16 -12.36 -1.80
C SER A 50 -0.36 -13.86 -2.09
N GLU A 51 0.73 -14.60 -2.26
CA GLU A 51 0.73 -16.06 -2.45
C GLU A 51 0.35 -16.81 -1.19
N ALA A 52 0.88 -16.42 -0.02
CA ALA A 52 0.55 -17.04 1.25
C ALA A 52 -0.96 -17.04 1.56
N TYR A 53 -1.69 -16.04 1.06
CA TYR A 53 -3.15 -15.94 1.22
C TYR A 53 -3.94 -16.42 0.01
N ALA A 54 -3.27 -17.04 -0.97
CA ALA A 54 -3.86 -17.58 -2.20
C ALA A 54 -4.79 -16.58 -2.90
N ILE A 55 -4.50 -15.26 -2.82
CA ILE A 55 -5.42 -14.21 -3.27
C ILE A 55 -5.74 -14.40 -4.75
N ARG A 56 -4.71 -14.63 -5.58
CA ARG A 56 -4.87 -14.81 -7.03
C ARG A 56 -5.69 -16.07 -7.36
N LYS A 57 -5.37 -17.21 -6.72
CA LYS A 57 -6.08 -18.49 -6.91
C LYS A 57 -7.55 -18.38 -6.51
N THR A 58 -7.81 -17.84 -5.32
CA THR A 58 -9.16 -17.63 -4.80
C THR A 58 -9.98 -16.67 -5.67
N THR A 59 -9.34 -15.64 -6.22
CA THR A 59 -9.98 -14.67 -7.13
C THR A 59 -10.35 -15.32 -8.46
N ALA A 60 -9.48 -16.18 -9.01
CA ALA A 60 -9.72 -16.88 -10.27
C ALA A 60 -10.82 -17.96 -10.15
N GLU A 61 -10.91 -18.64 -9.00
CA GLU A 61 -11.95 -19.64 -8.74
C GLU A 61 -13.33 -19.01 -8.47
N ARG A 62 -13.36 -17.78 -7.94
CA ARG A 62 -14.59 -17.06 -7.68
C ARG A 62 -15.08 -16.38 -8.95
N LYS A 63 -16.34 -16.61 -9.32
CA LYS A 63 -17.03 -15.84 -10.38
C LYS A 63 -17.29 -14.41 -9.89
N ILE A 64 -16.30 -13.53 -10.05
CA ILE A 64 -16.39 -12.13 -9.65
C ILE A 64 -17.30 -11.38 -10.62
N TRP A 65 -18.16 -10.54 -10.07
CA TRP A 65 -19.03 -9.65 -10.84
C TRP A 65 -18.95 -8.23 -10.28
N ALA A 66 -19.21 -7.23 -11.11
CA ALA A 66 -19.07 -5.83 -10.72
C ALA A 66 -20.27 -5.37 -9.86
N ASN A 67 -20.07 -5.17 -8.55
CA ASN A 67 -21.11 -4.66 -7.66
C ASN A 67 -20.98 -3.13 -7.44
N ILE A 68 -21.28 -2.35 -8.48
CA ILE A 68 -21.20 -0.88 -8.47
C ILE A 68 -22.63 -0.31 -8.50
N PRO A 69 -22.99 0.67 -7.65
CA PRO A 69 -24.32 1.27 -7.70
C PRO A 69 -24.58 1.91 -9.07
N PRO A 70 -25.77 1.69 -9.68
CA PRO A 70 -26.12 2.38 -10.91
C PRO A 70 -26.26 3.89 -10.65
N LYS A 71 -25.83 4.71 -11.62
CA LYS A 71 -26.18 6.15 -11.60
C LYS A 71 -27.65 6.30 -12.00
N SER A 72 -28.30 7.35 -11.50
CA SER A 72 -29.71 7.66 -11.78
C SER A 72 -30.04 7.80 -13.27
N ASN A 73 -29.06 8.16 -14.10
CA ASN A 73 -29.21 8.34 -15.55
C ASN A 73 -28.86 7.09 -16.38
N ARG A 74 -28.57 5.94 -15.74
CA ARG A 74 -28.13 4.73 -16.43
C ARG A 74 -29.34 3.91 -16.91
N LYS A 75 -29.40 3.63 -18.22
CA LYS A 75 -30.51 2.88 -18.86
C LYS A 75 -30.45 1.37 -18.63
N ASP A 76 -29.25 0.81 -18.46
CA ASP A 76 -29.02 -0.61 -18.22
C ASP A 76 -28.49 -0.84 -16.81
N VAL A 77 -29.27 -1.55 -16.01
CA VAL A 77 -29.02 -1.80 -14.58
C VAL A 77 -28.64 -3.27 -14.41
N PHE A 78 -27.38 -3.52 -14.06
CA PHE A 78 -26.92 -4.84 -13.66
C PHE A 78 -27.30 -5.11 -12.20
N ALA A 79 -27.18 -6.38 -11.76
CA ALA A 79 -27.45 -6.77 -10.38
C ALA A 79 -26.72 -5.83 -9.40
N PHE A 80 -27.33 -5.44 -8.29
CA PHE A 80 -26.67 -4.63 -7.27
C PHE A 80 -27.06 -5.14 -5.89
N SER A 81 -26.06 -5.42 -5.06
CA SER A 81 -26.24 -5.80 -3.67
C SER A 81 -25.72 -4.68 -2.76
N PRO A 82 -26.61 -3.95 -2.07
CA PRO A 82 -26.22 -2.95 -1.08
C PRO A 82 -25.34 -3.55 0.03
N TRP A 83 -25.60 -4.79 0.44
CA TRP A 83 -24.84 -5.47 1.49
C TRP A 83 -23.39 -5.75 1.07
N VAL A 84 -23.19 -6.29 -0.14
CA VAL A 84 -21.85 -6.47 -0.71
C VAL A 84 -21.17 -5.11 -0.92
N TYR A 85 -21.91 -4.09 -1.32
CA TYR A 85 -21.35 -2.75 -1.54
C TYR A 85 -20.84 -2.11 -0.25
N ARG A 86 -21.50 -2.36 0.90
CA ARG A 86 -21.01 -1.93 2.22
C ARG A 86 -19.62 -2.49 2.55
N GLN A 87 -19.25 -3.67 2.02
CA GLN A 87 -17.91 -4.25 2.24
C GLN A 87 -16.78 -3.38 1.64
N ARG A 88 -17.09 -2.45 0.72
CA ARG A 88 -16.15 -1.41 0.25
C ARG A 88 -15.52 -0.62 1.39
N ASN A 89 -16.23 -0.43 2.51
CA ASN A 89 -15.70 0.25 3.69
C ASN A 89 -14.39 -0.38 4.21
N LEU A 90 -14.19 -1.69 4.04
CA LEU A 90 -12.92 -2.35 4.38
C LEU A 90 -11.76 -1.84 3.51
N VAL A 91 -12.01 -1.67 2.22
CA VAL A 91 -11.06 -1.13 1.24
C VAL A 91 -10.78 0.35 1.55
N GLU A 92 -11.82 1.14 1.83
CA GLU A 92 -11.67 2.55 2.21
C GLU A 92 -10.86 2.71 3.49
N ARG A 93 -11.17 1.93 4.53
CA ARG A 93 -10.41 1.90 5.79
C ARG A 93 -8.96 1.47 5.56
N PHE A 94 -8.71 0.52 4.65
CA PHE A 94 -7.34 0.14 4.27
C PHE A 94 -6.58 1.33 3.63
N PHE A 95 -7.16 2.00 2.64
CA PHE A 95 -6.53 3.18 2.05
C PHE A 95 -6.40 4.34 3.04
N ASN A 96 -7.33 4.49 3.97
CA ASN A 96 -7.21 5.46 5.06
C ASN A 96 -6.00 5.14 5.96
N ARG A 97 -5.77 3.86 6.27
CA ARG A 97 -4.59 3.40 7.02
C ARG A 97 -3.29 3.68 6.28
N ILE A 98 -3.26 3.49 4.96
CA ILE A 98 -2.11 3.89 4.12
C ILE A 98 -1.89 5.40 4.22
N LYS A 99 -2.95 6.21 4.14
CA LYS A 99 -2.87 7.68 4.20
C LYS A 99 -2.41 8.23 5.55
N HIS A 100 -2.48 7.45 6.64
CA HIS A 100 -1.84 7.84 7.90
C HIS A 100 -0.31 7.98 7.77
N TYR A 101 0.31 7.34 6.79
CA TYR A 101 1.70 7.61 6.44
C TYR A 101 1.76 8.87 5.59
N ARG A 102 2.10 9.99 6.24
CA ARG A 102 2.04 11.33 5.63
C ARG A 102 2.86 11.43 4.36
N GLY A 103 4.00 10.74 4.27
CA GLY A 103 4.85 10.74 3.07
C GLY A 103 4.16 10.15 1.83
N ILE A 104 3.19 9.25 1.99
CA ILE A 104 2.35 8.78 0.89
C ILE A 104 1.25 9.80 0.61
N ALA A 105 0.54 10.27 1.65
CA ALA A 105 -0.62 11.14 1.49
C ALA A 105 -0.30 12.45 0.78
N THR A 106 0.86 13.06 1.07
CA THR A 106 1.30 14.30 0.46
C THR A 106 2.04 14.09 -0.88
N ARG A 107 2.38 12.84 -1.23
CA ARG A 107 3.09 12.48 -2.45
C ARG A 107 4.38 13.29 -2.68
N TYR A 108 5.19 13.46 -1.63
CA TYR A 108 6.45 14.21 -1.75
C TYR A 108 7.53 13.50 -2.60
N ASP A 109 7.40 12.19 -2.83
CA ASP A 109 8.33 11.46 -3.71
C ASP A 109 7.98 11.71 -5.18
N LYS A 110 8.88 12.39 -5.89
CA LYS A 110 8.71 12.72 -7.31
C LYS A 110 8.98 11.52 -8.23
N ASN A 111 9.69 10.50 -7.76
CA ASN A 111 9.99 9.32 -8.56
C ASN A 111 8.87 8.29 -8.43
N PRO A 112 8.20 7.90 -9.54
CA PRO A 112 7.05 6.98 -9.48
C PRO A 112 7.44 5.59 -8.96
N ASP A 113 8.67 5.12 -9.22
CA ASP A 113 9.13 3.81 -8.74
C ASP A 113 9.34 3.82 -7.23
N ASN A 114 9.89 4.92 -6.70
CA ASN A 114 10.06 5.07 -5.26
C ASN A 114 8.69 5.18 -4.58
N PHE A 115 7.76 5.93 -5.18
CA PHE A 115 6.39 6.03 -4.69
C PHE A 115 5.71 4.65 -4.66
N LEU A 116 5.83 3.87 -5.74
CA LEU A 116 5.28 2.52 -5.79
C LEU A 116 5.94 1.58 -4.76
N ALA A 117 7.26 1.66 -4.60
CA ALA A 117 8.00 0.88 -3.62
C ALA A 117 7.55 1.15 -2.18
N VAL A 118 7.31 2.42 -1.81
CA VAL A 118 6.81 2.75 -0.48
C VAL A 118 5.37 2.25 -0.28
N VAL A 119 4.51 2.35 -1.29
CA VAL A 119 3.13 1.82 -1.22
C VAL A 119 3.16 0.31 -0.96
N LYS A 120 4.02 -0.44 -1.66
CA LYS A 120 4.21 -1.89 -1.45
C LYS A 120 4.69 -2.20 -0.05
N LEU A 121 5.71 -1.49 0.44
CA LEU A 121 6.25 -1.64 1.80
C LEU A 121 5.18 -1.40 2.87
N ILE A 122 4.43 -0.30 2.77
CA ILE A 122 3.43 0.06 3.78
C ILE A 122 2.22 -0.88 3.72
N ALA A 123 1.79 -1.29 2.52
CA ALA A 123 0.73 -2.29 2.38
C ALA A 123 1.08 -3.59 3.11
N VAL A 124 2.30 -4.11 2.88
CA VAL A 124 2.77 -5.32 3.57
C VAL A 124 2.90 -5.09 5.08
N ARG A 125 3.40 -3.93 5.52
CA ARG A 125 3.49 -3.65 6.96
C ARG A 125 2.12 -3.57 7.64
N ILE A 126 1.15 -2.89 7.03
CA ILE A 126 -0.22 -2.83 7.56
C ILE A 126 -0.79 -4.24 7.64
N TRP A 127 -0.56 -5.06 6.63
CA TRP A 127 -0.99 -6.46 6.60
C TRP A 127 -0.41 -7.26 7.77
N CYS A 128 0.92 -7.24 7.96
CA CYS A 128 1.59 -7.97 9.04
C CYS A 128 1.17 -7.52 10.45
N ILE A 129 0.69 -6.30 10.62
CA ILE A 129 0.19 -5.78 11.91
C ILE A 129 -1.31 -6.08 12.10
N SER A 130 -2.04 -6.39 11.03
CA SER A 130 -3.48 -6.68 11.07
C SER A 130 -3.80 -8.16 11.25
N LEU A 131 -2.77 -9.01 11.34
CA LEU A 131 -2.82 -10.41 11.73
C LEU A 131 -2.64 -10.53 13.24
#